data_AF-A0A5C7ZZ22-F1
#
_entry.id   AF-A0A5C7ZZ22-F1
#
_cell.length_a   1.000
_cell.length_b   1.000
_cell.length_c   1.000
_cell.angle_alpha   90.00
_cell.angle_beta   90.00
_cell.angle_gamma   90.00
#
_symmetry.space_group_name_H-M   'P 1'
#
loop_
_entity.id
_entity.type
_entity.pdbx_description
1 polymer ?
#
loop_
_entity_poly.entity_id
_entity_poly.type
_entity_poly.pdbx_seq_one_letter_code
_entity_poly.pdbx_strand_id
1 'polypeptide(L)'
;GSKNVNTAGAEGNYVYYGVREFGMSAMANGLALHGGFVPYGGTFMVFTDYCRPAIRLSALMQQRVVYVMTHDSIGLGEDGPTHQPVEHIPSMHIIPNLDVWRPADATETAIAWTAAVERADGPSILALSRQNLPTVTQKVSDADIAKGGYVLSEMADAKAVLIASGSEVKLALDAQAAMAAEGIATRVVSMPCTNIFDRQDKAYRIGVLGAHVPRVAIEAAHPDFWRKYVGLHGAVIGIDRFGESAPAGQLFEMFGFTVANVVATTKALLA
;
A
#
# COMPACT_ATOMS: atom_id res chain seq x y z
N GLY A 1 17.72 -4.98 -19.92
CA GLY A 1 18.32 -4.00 -18.99
C GLY A 1 18.05 -2.60 -19.49
N SER A 2 18.12 -1.61 -18.59
CA SER A 2 17.88 -0.20 -18.92
C SER A 2 19.00 0.40 -19.76
N LYS A 3 18.65 1.16 -20.80
CA LYS A 3 19.55 1.91 -21.69
C LYS A 3 19.21 3.39 -21.58
N ASN A 4 20.19 4.20 -21.18
CA ASN A 4 20.04 5.65 -21.04
C ASN A 4 19.76 6.34 -22.39
N VAL A 5 18.72 7.17 -22.46
CA VAL A 5 18.39 7.97 -23.66
C VAL A 5 19.48 8.96 -24.08
N ASN A 6 20.30 9.47 -23.16
CA ASN A 6 21.37 10.42 -23.46
C ASN A 6 22.53 9.79 -24.25
N THR A 7 22.75 8.48 -24.11
CA THR A 7 23.87 7.78 -24.77
C THR A 7 23.40 6.82 -25.87
N ALA A 8 22.24 6.17 -25.68
CA ALA A 8 21.68 5.24 -26.66
C ALA A 8 20.79 5.93 -27.72
N GLY A 9 20.54 7.23 -27.60
CA GLY A 9 19.69 7.99 -28.52
C GLY A 9 18.29 7.38 -28.63
N ALA A 10 17.85 7.12 -29.86
CA ALA A 10 16.53 6.56 -30.16
C ALA A 10 16.32 5.12 -29.64
N GLU A 11 17.38 4.39 -29.27
CA GLU A 11 17.27 3.05 -28.66
C GLU A 11 17.19 3.08 -27.12
N GLY A 12 17.23 4.26 -26.52
CA GLY A 12 17.12 4.41 -25.07
C GLY A 12 15.72 4.06 -24.55
N ASN A 13 15.66 3.48 -23.37
CA ASN A 13 14.40 3.13 -22.68
C ASN A 13 14.40 3.58 -21.21
N TYR A 14 15.33 4.46 -20.83
CA TYR A 14 15.45 5.00 -19.48
C TYR A 14 15.79 6.49 -19.50
N VAL A 15 14.98 7.30 -18.84
CA VAL A 15 15.06 8.77 -18.82
C VAL A 15 15.52 9.26 -17.44
N TYR A 16 16.52 10.14 -17.41
CA TYR A 16 16.92 10.85 -16.19
C TYR A 16 16.20 12.19 -16.12
N TYR A 17 15.14 12.25 -15.32
CA TYR A 17 14.31 13.45 -15.19
C TYR A 17 14.98 14.58 -14.38
N GLY A 18 15.93 14.23 -13.50
CA GLY A 18 16.41 15.11 -12.44
C GLY A 18 15.36 15.33 -11.35
N VAL A 19 15.57 16.34 -10.49
CA VAL A 19 14.63 16.71 -9.40
C VAL A 19 13.46 17.52 -9.99
N ARG A 20 12.57 16.82 -10.70
CA ARG A 20 11.48 17.40 -11.51
C ARG A 20 10.26 16.49 -11.54
N GLU A 21 9.73 16.11 -10.39
CA GLU A 21 8.65 15.13 -10.22
C GLU A 21 7.41 15.50 -11.04
N PHE A 22 7.00 16.78 -11.03
CA PHE A 22 5.87 17.21 -11.86
C PHE A 22 6.17 17.06 -13.35
N GLY A 23 7.35 17.49 -13.80
CA GLY A 23 7.79 17.34 -15.18
C GLY A 23 7.85 15.88 -15.62
N MET A 24 8.41 15.01 -14.78
CA MET A 24 8.43 13.55 -14.98
C MET A 24 7.02 13.01 -15.22
N SER A 25 6.09 13.27 -14.30
CA SER A 25 4.74 12.71 -14.37
C SER A 25 3.94 13.28 -15.54
N ALA A 26 4.11 14.57 -15.88
CA ALA A 26 3.46 15.17 -17.04
C ALA A 26 4.02 14.62 -18.37
N MET A 27 5.33 14.41 -18.46
CA MET A 27 5.95 13.76 -19.61
C MET A 27 5.50 12.31 -19.77
N ALA A 28 5.38 11.56 -18.67
CA ALA A 28 4.84 10.20 -18.69
C ALA A 28 3.41 10.16 -19.26
N ASN A 29 2.57 11.15 -18.94
CA ASN A 29 1.25 11.26 -19.55
C ASN A 29 1.31 11.48 -21.06
N GLY A 30 2.21 12.36 -21.52
CA GLY A 30 2.44 12.58 -22.95
C GLY A 30 2.93 11.32 -23.68
N LEU A 31 3.84 10.57 -23.06
CA LEU A 31 4.33 9.30 -23.60
C LEU A 31 3.23 8.23 -23.69
N ALA A 32 2.37 8.13 -22.67
CA ALA A 32 1.24 7.20 -22.69
C ALA A 32 0.22 7.58 -23.79
N LEU A 33 -0.11 8.87 -23.91
CA LEU A 33 -1.03 9.40 -24.92
C LEU A 33 -0.53 9.20 -26.35
N HIS A 34 0.78 9.33 -26.57
CA HIS A 34 1.40 9.08 -27.88
C HIS A 34 1.19 7.62 -28.33
N GLY A 35 1.14 6.67 -27.39
CA GLY A 35 1.07 5.25 -27.68
C GLY A 35 2.43 4.63 -28.02
N GLY A 36 2.49 3.30 -27.97
CA GLY A 36 3.71 2.50 -28.17
C GLY A 36 4.58 2.32 -26.93
N PHE A 37 4.30 3.05 -25.84
CA PHE A 37 5.05 2.99 -24.59
C PHE A 37 4.16 2.68 -23.38
N VAL A 38 4.77 2.07 -22.35
CA VAL A 38 4.21 1.98 -21.00
C VAL A 38 5.18 2.70 -20.08
N PRO A 39 5.02 4.01 -19.88
CA PRO A 39 5.97 4.78 -19.09
C PRO A 39 5.83 4.47 -17.61
N TYR A 40 6.96 4.41 -16.92
CA TYR A 40 7.01 4.49 -15.47
C TYR A 40 7.86 5.68 -15.03
N GLY A 41 7.55 6.22 -13.86
CA GLY A 41 8.30 7.30 -13.22
C GLY A 41 8.48 7.00 -11.73
N GLY A 42 9.66 7.30 -11.19
CA GLY A 42 10.01 6.96 -9.81
C GLY A 42 10.45 8.16 -8.99
N THR A 43 9.94 8.28 -7.76
CA THR A 43 10.40 9.23 -6.73
C THR A 43 10.05 8.69 -5.33
N PHE A 44 10.22 9.47 -4.27
CA PHE A 44 9.74 9.12 -2.93
C PHE A 44 8.24 9.39 -2.82
N MET A 45 7.54 8.58 -2.04
CA MET A 45 6.09 8.70 -1.85
C MET A 45 5.69 10.08 -1.31
N VAL A 46 6.52 10.68 -0.47
CA VAL A 46 6.32 12.04 0.06
C VAL A 46 6.30 13.11 -1.06
N PHE A 47 7.04 12.89 -2.14
CA PHE A 47 7.10 13.84 -3.27
C PHE A 47 5.97 13.63 -4.28
N THR A 48 5.02 12.73 -4.02
CA THR A 48 3.77 12.68 -4.80
C THR A 48 3.02 14.01 -4.74
N ASP A 49 3.18 14.80 -3.68
CA ASP A 49 2.62 16.15 -3.59
C ASP A 49 3.15 17.10 -4.67
N TYR A 50 4.40 16.96 -5.10
CA TYR A 50 4.96 17.76 -6.19
C TYR A 50 4.35 17.40 -7.54
N CYS A 51 3.87 16.17 -7.73
CA CYS A 51 3.37 15.69 -9.03
C CYS A 51 1.89 15.27 -9.01
N ARG A 52 1.17 15.55 -7.93
CA ARG A 52 -0.23 15.16 -7.71
C ARG A 52 -1.16 15.60 -8.85
N PRO A 53 -1.09 16.84 -9.39
CA PRO A 53 -1.95 17.22 -10.51
C PRO A 53 -1.72 16.37 -11.77
N ALA A 54 -0.46 16.01 -12.06
CA ALA A 54 -0.15 15.15 -13.20
C ALA A 54 -0.71 13.73 -13.00
N ILE A 55 -0.54 13.12 -11.82
CA ILE A 55 -1.09 11.79 -11.49
C ILE A 55 -2.63 11.80 -11.65
N ARG A 56 -3.28 12.84 -11.13
CA ARG A 56 -4.74 13.01 -11.27
C ARG A 56 -5.15 13.12 -12.73
N LEU A 57 -4.38 13.81 -13.58
CA LEU A 57 -4.65 13.90 -15.01
C LEU A 57 -4.49 12.55 -15.71
N SER A 58 -3.52 11.73 -15.34
CA SER A 58 -3.38 10.36 -15.87
C SER A 58 -4.63 9.54 -15.57
N ALA A 59 -5.15 9.66 -14.35
CA ALA A 59 -6.36 8.96 -13.93
C ALA A 59 -7.60 9.45 -14.67
N LEU A 60 -7.75 10.77 -14.81
CA LEU A 60 -8.83 11.42 -15.56
C LEU A 60 -8.82 11.02 -17.04
N MET A 61 -7.64 11.01 -17.65
CA MET A 61 -7.45 10.68 -19.07
C MET A 61 -7.38 9.16 -19.30
N GLN A 62 -7.51 8.33 -18.26
CA GLN A 62 -7.43 6.87 -18.35
C GLN A 62 -6.12 6.36 -18.95
N GLN A 63 -5.01 7.05 -18.66
CA GLN A 63 -3.70 6.72 -19.23
C GLN A 63 -2.97 5.69 -18.38
N ARG A 64 -2.45 4.67 -19.05
CA ARG A 64 -1.60 3.64 -18.44
C ARG A 64 -0.20 4.21 -18.14
N VAL A 65 -0.03 4.71 -16.92
CA VAL A 65 1.25 5.19 -16.37
C VAL A 65 1.50 4.47 -15.04
N VAL A 66 2.73 3.99 -14.83
CA VAL A 66 3.12 3.34 -13.57
C VAL A 66 3.99 4.27 -12.73
N TYR A 67 3.50 4.64 -11.56
CA TYR A 67 4.19 5.52 -10.61
C TYR A 67 4.85 4.70 -9.50
N VAL A 68 6.18 4.65 -9.50
CA VAL A 68 6.98 3.87 -8.54
C VAL A 68 7.40 4.78 -7.38
N MET A 69 6.71 4.68 -6.26
CA MET A 69 6.83 5.61 -5.13
C MET A 69 7.47 4.89 -3.94
N THR A 70 8.77 5.08 -3.75
CA THR A 70 9.54 4.40 -2.68
C THR A 70 9.49 5.18 -1.37
N HIS A 71 10.06 4.62 -0.28
CA HIS A 71 10.14 5.28 1.02
C HIS A 71 8.73 5.69 1.52
N ASP A 72 7.84 4.70 1.59
CA ASP A 72 6.40 4.87 1.71
C ASP A 72 5.86 5.30 3.10
N SER A 73 6.71 5.36 4.12
CA SER A 73 6.29 5.53 5.52
C SER A 73 7.42 6.06 6.42
N ILE A 74 7.16 6.15 7.74
CA ILE A 74 8.16 6.37 8.79
C ILE A 74 9.30 5.32 8.80
N GLY A 75 9.13 4.19 8.09
CA GLY A 75 10.17 3.17 7.91
C GLY A 75 11.43 3.67 7.21
N LEU A 76 11.40 4.86 6.61
CA LEU A 76 12.60 5.50 6.10
C LEU A 76 13.53 6.04 7.19
N GLY A 77 13.06 6.27 8.42
CA GLY A 77 13.93 6.66 9.54
C GLY A 77 14.42 8.11 9.49
N GLU A 78 15.74 8.28 9.44
CA GLU A 78 16.45 9.47 9.90
C GLU A 78 16.26 10.74 9.05
N ASP A 79 15.75 10.65 7.81
CA ASP A 79 15.44 11.88 7.03
C ASP A 79 14.28 12.68 7.67
N GLY A 80 13.51 12.04 8.55
CA GLY A 80 12.57 12.70 9.45
C GLY A 80 11.27 13.18 8.77
N PRO A 81 10.48 14.01 9.47
CA PRO A 81 9.09 14.29 9.11
C PRO A 81 8.89 14.98 7.75
N THR A 82 9.93 15.61 7.21
CA THR A 82 9.87 16.23 5.87
C THR A 82 9.86 15.21 4.74
N HIS A 83 10.31 13.98 5.01
CA HIS A 83 10.42 12.92 4.02
C HIS A 83 9.47 11.75 4.28
N GLN A 84 8.89 11.67 5.49
CA GLN A 84 8.05 10.56 5.94
C GLN A 84 6.59 10.76 5.51
N PRO A 85 6.06 9.95 4.59
CA PRO A 85 4.66 10.03 4.20
C PRO A 85 3.74 9.62 5.36
N VAL A 86 2.62 10.34 5.52
CA VAL A 86 1.58 10.04 6.52
C VAL A 86 0.21 9.92 5.84
N GLU A 87 -0.31 11.04 5.33
CA GLU A 87 -1.57 11.18 4.60
C GLU A 87 -1.48 10.76 3.12
N HIS A 88 -0.28 10.55 2.61
CA HIS A 88 -0.04 10.48 1.17
C HIS A 88 -0.74 9.27 0.54
N ILE A 89 -0.58 8.06 1.09
CA ILE A 89 -1.23 6.85 0.58
C ILE A 89 -2.77 6.96 0.65
N PRO A 90 -3.38 7.30 1.80
CA PRO A 90 -4.81 7.64 1.89
C PRO A 90 -5.28 8.67 0.85
N SER A 91 -4.49 9.73 0.63
CA SER A 91 -4.83 10.79 -0.31
C SER A 91 -4.77 10.34 -1.77
N MET A 92 -3.99 9.32 -2.10
CA MET A 92 -3.94 8.74 -3.45
C MET A 92 -5.12 7.81 -3.68
N HIS A 93 -5.53 7.02 -2.68
CA HIS A 93 -6.69 6.13 -2.79
C HIS A 93 -7.99 6.86 -3.17
N ILE A 94 -8.13 8.13 -2.77
CA ILE A 94 -9.33 8.94 -3.07
C ILE A 94 -9.31 9.58 -4.45
N ILE A 95 -8.22 9.49 -5.22
CA ILE A 95 -8.20 9.94 -6.62
C ILE A 95 -9.03 8.94 -7.45
N PRO A 96 -10.10 9.39 -8.13
CA PRO A 96 -10.90 8.50 -8.97
C PRO A 96 -10.05 7.85 -10.06
N ASN A 97 -10.27 6.56 -10.32
CA ASN A 97 -9.56 5.79 -11.34
C ASN A 97 -8.03 5.70 -11.14
N LEU A 98 -7.54 5.80 -9.91
CA LEU A 98 -6.15 5.50 -9.56
C LEU A 98 -6.11 4.24 -8.71
N ASP A 99 -5.30 3.25 -9.12
CA ASP A 99 -5.04 2.07 -8.28
C ASP A 99 -3.77 2.31 -7.50
N VAL A 100 -3.84 2.13 -6.19
CA VAL A 100 -2.69 2.30 -5.30
C VAL A 100 -2.38 0.96 -4.69
N TRP A 101 -1.24 0.40 -5.10
CA TRP A 101 -0.70 -0.83 -4.58
C TRP A 101 0.32 -0.52 -3.49
N ARG A 102 0.19 -1.15 -2.32
CA ARG A 102 1.15 -1.14 -1.22
C ARG A 102 1.50 -2.59 -0.83
N PRO A 103 2.38 -3.25 -1.59
CA PRO A 103 2.67 -4.68 -1.44
C PRO A 103 3.52 -4.98 -0.21
N ALA A 104 3.26 -6.11 0.44
CA ALA A 104 3.89 -6.58 1.66
C ALA A 104 5.17 -7.39 1.44
N ASP A 105 5.34 -7.99 0.27
CA ASP A 105 6.55 -8.74 -0.09
C ASP A 105 6.82 -8.74 -1.61
N ALA A 106 7.83 -9.52 -2.02
CA ALA A 106 8.24 -9.63 -3.41
C ALA A 106 7.14 -10.21 -4.33
N THR A 107 6.31 -11.13 -3.84
CA THR A 107 5.23 -11.73 -4.63
C THR A 107 4.11 -10.73 -4.85
N GLU A 108 3.64 -10.05 -3.80
CA GLU A 108 2.66 -8.98 -3.97
C GLU A 108 3.19 -7.86 -4.86
N THR A 109 4.49 -7.55 -4.77
CA THR A 109 5.13 -6.55 -5.63
C THR A 109 5.12 -6.98 -7.09
N ALA A 110 5.39 -8.25 -7.39
CA ALA A 110 5.32 -8.79 -8.75
C ALA A 110 3.89 -8.72 -9.31
N ILE A 111 2.88 -9.09 -8.52
CA ILE A 111 1.47 -9.00 -8.93
C ILE A 111 1.04 -7.55 -9.13
N ALA A 112 1.48 -6.64 -8.27
CA ALA A 112 1.21 -5.20 -8.42
C ALA A 112 1.79 -4.65 -9.73
N TRP A 113 3.01 -5.05 -10.11
CA TRP A 113 3.60 -4.69 -11.40
C TRP A 113 2.83 -5.29 -12.58
N THR A 114 2.49 -6.57 -12.53
CA THR A 114 1.70 -7.23 -13.58
C THR A 114 0.37 -6.51 -13.78
N ALA A 115 -0.38 -6.27 -12.70
CA ALA A 115 -1.65 -5.56 -12.76
C ALA A 115 -1.49 -4.12 -13.31
N ALA A 116 -0.42 -3.40 -12.93
CA ALA A 116 -0.16 -2.06 -13.42
C ALA A 116 0.18 -2.01 -14.92
N VAL A 117 0.90 -3.02 -15.43
CA VAL A 117 1.26 -3.11 -16.86
C VAL A 117 0.06 -3.56 -17.71
N GLU A 118 -0.76 -4.47 -17.20
CA GLU A 118 -1.95 -4.98 -17.88
C GLU A 118 -3.11 -3.98 -17.89
N ARG A 119 -3.15 -3.05 -16.93
CA ARG A 119 -4.21 -2.06 -16.81
C ARG A 119 -4.20 -1.05 -17.96
N ALA A 120 -5.15 -1.19 -18.88
CA ALA A 120 -5.26 -0.34 -20.07
C ALA A 120 -6.13 0.92 -19.87
N ASP A 121 -6.81 1.08 -18.73
CA ASP A 121 -7.85 2.09 -18.49
C ASP A 121 -7.52 3.08 -17.36
N GLY A 122 -6.27 3.10 -16.89
CA GLY A 122 -5.83 4.08 -15.90
C GLY A 122 -4.45 3.82 -15.32
N PRO A 123 -3.94 4.76 -14.49
CA PRO A 123 -2.62 4.70 -13.89
C PRO A 123 -2.60 3.91 -12.59
N SER A 124 -1.41 3.44 -12.22
CA SER A 124 -1.19 2.77 -10.93
C SER A 124 -0.05 3.43 -10.16
N ILE A 125 -0.18 3.51 -8.84
CA ILE A 125 0.92 3.78 -7.90
C ILE A 125 1.37 2.46 -7.28
N LEU A 126 2.69 2.28 -7.18
CA LEU A 126 3.33 1.25 -6.38
C LEU A 126 4.04 1.95 -5.21
N ALA A 127 3.46 1.91 -4.02
CA ALA A 127 4.03 2.45 -2.79
C ALA A 127 4.94 1.39 -2.15
N LEU A 128 6.26 1.64 -2.11
CA LEU A 128 7.27 0.65 -1.77
C LEU A 128 8.09 1.07 -0.54
N SER A 129 8.33 0.12 0.36
CA SER A 129 9.12 0.35 1.58
C SER A 129 10.58 0.63 1.28
N ARG A 130 11.27 1.33 2.21
CA ARG A 130 12.74 1.44 2.20
C ARG A 130 13.38 0.15 2.72
N GLN A 131 12.80 -0.38 3.79
CA GLN A 131 13.27 -1.54 4.53
C GLN A 131 12.93 -2.85 3.80
N ASN A 132 13.77 -3.87 4.01
CA ASN A 132 13.49 -5.23 3.57
C ASN A 132 12.31 -5.81 4.34
N LEU A 133 11.42 -6.48 3.62
CA LEU A 133 10.26 -7.17 4.19
C LEU A 133 10.40 -8.69 3.97
N PRO A 134 9.98 -9.52 4.95
CA PRO A 134 9.99 -10.96 4.79
C PRO A 134 8.91 -11.39 3.79
N THR A 135 9.11 -12.54 3.13
CA THR A 135 8.04 -13.18 2.38
C THR A 135 6.95 -13.67 3.34
N VAL A 136 5.71 -13.28 3.07
CA VAL A 136 4.52 -13.65 3.86
C VAL A 136 3.49 -14.41 3.02
N THR A 137 3.61 -14.38 1.69
CA THR A 137 2.62 -14.91 0.75
C THR A 137 2.85 -16.34 0.27
N GLN A 138 3.72 -17.13 0.93
CA GLN A 138 4.14 -18.46 0.44
C GLN A 138 2.98 -19.45 0.22
N LYS A 139 1.81 -19.23 0.82
CA LYS A 139 0.66 -20.13 0.79
C LYS A 139 -0.57 -19.54 0.09
N VAL A 140 -0.40 -18.45 -0.66
CA VAL A 140 -1.50 -17.74 -1.32
C VAL A 140 -1.30 -17.76 -2.83
N SER A 141 -2.40 -17.84 -3.57
CA SER A 141 -2.35 -17.81 -5.02
C SER A 141 -2.20 -16.39 -5.57
N ASP A 142 -1.47 -16.23 -6.67
CA ASP A 142 -1.36 -14.98 -7.42
C ASP A 142 -2.73 -14.38 -7.78
N ALA A 143 -3.71 -15.25 -8.09
CA ALA A 143 -5.08 -14.86 -8.42
C ALA A 143 -5.84 -14.26 -7.23
N ASP A 144 -5.52 -14.64 -5.99
CA ASP A 144 -6.11 -14.02 -4.80
C ASP A 144 -5.44 -12.69 -4.48
N ILE A 145 -4.13 -12.57 -4.66
CA ILE A 145 -3.41 -11.29 -4.54
C ILE A 145 -3.95 -10.28 -5.54
N ALA A 146 -4.21 -10.70 -6.79
CA ALA A 146 -4.75 -9.87 -7.85
C ALA A 146 -6.16 -9.30 -7.56
N LYS A 147 -6.87 -9.81 -6.54
CA LYS A 147 -8.17 -9.26 -6.09
C LYS A 147 -8.03 -8.06 -5.16
N GLY A 148 -6.80 -7.61 -4.86
CA GLY A 148 -6.51 -6.39 -4.10
C GLY A 148 -6.66 -6.51 -2.58
N GLY A 149 -7.37 -7.52 -2.10
CA GLY A 149 -7.43 -7.87 -0.68
C GLY A 149 -7.98 -9.27 -0.46
N TYR A 150 -7.31 -10.05 0.37
CA TYR A 150 -7.57 -11.48 0.52
C TYR A 150 -7.20 -11.98 1.93
N VAL A 151 -7.72 -13.15 2.30
CA VAL A 151 -7.37 -13.79 3.58
C VAL A 151 -5.98 -14.41 3.47
N LEU A 152 -5.02 -13.84 4.19
CA LEU A 152 -3.64 -14.32 4.23
C LEU A 152 -3.47 -15.46 5.23
N SER A 153 -4.16 -15.35 6.37
CA SER A 153 -4.13 -16.36 7.43
C SER A 153 -5.48 -16.44 8.13
N GLU A 154 -6.00 -17.64 8.30
CA GLU A 154 -7.32 -17.91 8.89
C GLU A 154 -7.19 -18.78 10.13
N MET A 155 -7.97 -18.46 11.17
CA MET A 155 -8.19 -19.33 12.32
C MET A 155 -9.67 -19.70 12.39
N ALA A 156 -9.97 -20.94 12.77
CA ALA A 156 -11.36 -21.36 12.97
C ALA A 156 -12.04 -20.46 14.02
N ASP A 157 -13.29 -20.07 13.77
CA ASP A 157 -14.12 -19.25 14.65
C ASP A 157 -13.50 -17.88 15.03
N ALA A 158 -12.76 -17.27 14.08
CA ALA A 158 -12.13 -15.97 14.25
C ALA A 158 -13.09 -14.92 14.85
N LYS A 159 -12.67 -14.31 15.95
CA LYS A 159 -13.42 -13.31 16.71
C LYS A 159 -13.18 -11.88 16.22
N ALA A 160 -12.07 -11.65 15.51
CA ALA A 160 -11.72 -10.36 14.92
C ALA A 160 -10.95 -10.54 13.61
N VAL A 161 -10.94 -9.50 12.79
CA VAL A 161 -10.13 -9.43 11.55
C VAL A 161 -9.07 -8.33 11.69
N LEU A 162 -7.81 -8.70 11.49
CA LEU A 162 -6.70 -7.78 11.31
C LEU A 162 -6.52 -7.52 9.81
N ILE A 163 -6.66 -6.27 9.39
CA ILE A 163 -6.44 -5.84 8.01
C ILE A 163 -5.12 -5.08 7.98
N ALA A 164 -4.20 -5.45 7.11
CA ALA A 164 -2.93 -4.75 6.96
C ALA A 164 -2.52 -4.63 5.49
N SER A 165 -1.62 -3.71 5.22
CA SER A 165 -0.99 -3.49 3.91
C SER A 165 0.52 -3.36 4.10
N GLY A 166 1.29 -3.56 3.03
CA GLY A 166 2.72 -3.27 3.02
C GLY A 166 3.51 -3.86 4.18
N SER A 167 4.37 -3.03 4.77
CA SER A 167 5.29 -3.42 5.84
C SER A 167 4.60 -3.91 7.12
N GLU A 168 3.33 -3.58 7.33
CA GLU A 168 2.60 -3.91 8.56
C GLU A 168 1.95 -5.30 8.51
N VAL A 169 1.94 -5.99 7.37
CA VAL A 169 1.34 -7.34 7.25
C VAL A 169 2.05 -8.35 8.15
N LYS A 170 3.39 -8.28 8.26
CA LYS A 170 4.13 -9.16 9.19
C LYS A 170 3.77 -8.88 10.64
N LEU A 171 3.57 -7.62 11.01
CA LEU A 171 3.13 -7.23 12.35
C LEU A 171 1.74 -7.81 12.67
N ALA A 172 0.82 -7.81 11.70
CA ALA A 172 -0.50 -8.43 11.85
C ALA A 172 -0.42 -9.95 12.08
N LEU A 173 0.46 -10.65 11.34
CA LEU A 173 0.71 -12.09 11.53
C LEU A 173 1.30 -12.39 12.92
N ASP A 174 2.23 -11.57 13.39
CA ASP A 174 2.83 -11.73 14.72
C ASP A 174 1.80 -11.48 15.84
N ALA A 175 0.91 -10.51 15.65
CA ALA A 175 -0.20 -10.27 16.56
C ALA A 175 -1.22 -11.41 16.57
N GLN A 176 -1.54 -11.99 15.41
CA GLN A 176 -2.36 -13.21 15.34
C GLN A 176 -1.72 -14.36 16.12
N ALA A 177 -0.42 -14.59 15.96
CA ALA A 177 0.30 -15.64 16.68
C ALA A 177 0.29 -15.41 18.21
N ALA A 178 0.47 -14.17 18.66
CA ALA A 178 0.39 -13.81 20.07
C ALA A 178 -1.03 -14.02 20.63
N MET A 179 -2.07 -13.61 19.90
CA MET A 179 -3.48 -13.83 20.30
C MET A 179 -3.86 -15.32 20.31
N ALA A 180 -3.33 -16.11 19.38
CA ALA A 180 -3.55 -17.55 19.33
C ALA A 180 -3.01 -18.25 20.60
N ALA A 181 -1.87 -17.82 21.11
CA ALA A 181 -1.31 -18.32 22.37
C ALA A 181 -2.22 -18.03 23.59
N GLU A 182 -3.11 -17.05 23.47
CA GLU A 182 -4.10 -16.69 24.49
C GLU A 182 -5.50 -17.26 24.18
N GLY A 183 -5.64 -18.12 23.17
CA GLY A 183 -6.92 -18.71 22.78
C GLY A 183 -7.87 -17.77 22.03
N ILE A 184 -7.38 -16.64 21.53
CA ILE A 184 -8.17 -15.68 20.75
C ILE A 184 -7.94 -15.95 19.25
N ALA A 185 -8.94 -16.54 18.61
CA ALA A 185 -8.91 -16.77 17.17
C ALA A 185 -9.09 -15.45 16.41
N THR A 186 -8.25 -15.19 15.41
CA THR A 186 -8.36 -14.03 14.52
C THR A 186 -8.02 -14.39 13.09
N ARG A 187 -8.51 -13.57 12.16
CA ARG A 187 -8.17 -13.63 10.73
C ARG A 187 -7.21 -12.50 10.38
N VAL A 188 -6.23 -12.78 9.52
CA VAL A 188 -5.37 -11.75 8.91
C VAL A 188 -5.72 -11.60 7.43
N VAL A 189 -6.03 -10.37 7.03
CA VAL A 189 -6.28 -9.96 5.66
C VAL A 189 -5.12 -9.09 5.20
N SER A 190 -4.45 -9.49 4.12
CA SER A 190 -3.57 -8.58 3.36
C SER A 190 -4.45 -7.81 2.39
N MET A 191 -4.32 -6.49 2.35
CA MET A 191 -5.06 -5.62 1.44
C MET A 191 -4.12 -4.70 0.65
N PRO A 192 -3.32 -5.26 -0.28
CA PRO A 192 -2.32 -4.48 -1.02
C PRO A 192 -2.91 -3.45 -1.96
N CYS A 193 -4.17 -3.58 -2.42
CA CYS A 193 -4.82 -2.58 -3.26
C CYS A 193 -6.31 -2.47 -2.97
N THR A 194 -6.66 -1.50 -2.12
CA THR A 194 -8.04 -1.26 -1.70
C THR A 194 -8.95 -0.89 -2.89
N ASN A 195 -8.43 -0.16 -3.89
CA ASN A 195 -9.18 0.23 -5.09
C ASN A 195 -9.65 -0.97 -5.92
N ILE A 196 -8.83 -2.02 -6.04
CA ILE A 196 -9.20 -3.27 -6.73
C ILE A 196 -10.13 -4.11 -5.87
N PHE A 197 -9.86 -4.19 -4.56
CA PHE A 197 -10.71 -4.89 -3.62
C PHE A 197 -12.14 -4.34 -3.62
N ASP A 198 -12.29 -3.03 -3.69
CA ASP A 198 -13.59 -2.34 -3.76
C ASP A 198 -14.41 -2.69 -5.00
N ARG A 199 -13.74 -3.03 -6.11
CA ARG A 199 -14.38 -3.44 -7.37
C ARG A 199 -14.82 -4.90 -7.36
N GLN A 200 -14.39 -5.69 -6.38
CA GLN A 200 -14.87 -7.06 -6.24
C GLN A 200 -16.35 -7.10 -5.84
N ASP A 201 -17.01 -8.22 -6.12
CA ASP A 201 -18.41 -8.39 -5.77
C ASP A 201 -18.61 -8.32 -4.25
N LYS A 202 -19.85 -8.02 -3.84
CA LYS A 202 -20.18 -7.84 -2.42
C LYS A 202 -19.97 -9.11 -1.60
N ALA A 203 -20.22 -10.29 -2.18
CA ALA A 203 -20.09 -11.55 -1.47
C ALA A 203 -18.60 -11.85 -1.19
N TYR A 204 -17.72 -11.60 -2.15
CA TYR A 204 -16.27 -11.72 -1.96
C TYR A 204 -15.77 -10.79 -0.85
N ARG A 205 -16.12 -9.50 -0.90
CA ARG A 205 -15.67 -8.53 0.11
C ARG A 205 -16.15 -8.88 1.51
N ILE A 206 -17.40 -9.31 1.67
CA ILE A 206 -17.93 -9.80 2.95
C ILE A 206 -17.18 -11.07 3.39
N GLY A 207 -16.93 -11.99 2.45
CA GLY A 207 -16.20 -13.22 2.68
C GLY A 207 -14.79 -12.99 3.21
N VAL A 208 -14.08 -11.97 2.70
CA VAL A 208 -12.73 -11.59 3.15
C VAL A 208 -12.76 -10.85 4.49
N LEU A 209 -13.63 -9.85 4.64
CA LEU A 209 -13.64 -8.97 5.83
C LEU A 209 -14.38 -9.55 7.05
N GLY A 210 -15.04 -10.70 6.90
CA GLY A 210 -15.86 -11.31 7.94
C GLY A 210 -17.14 -10.52 8.19
N ALA A 211 -18.28 -11.21 8.26
CA ALA A 211 -19.52 -10.59 8.68
C ALA A 211 -19.57 -10.52 10.22
N HIS A 212 -19.98 -9.38 10.77
CA HIS A 212 -20.31 -9.20 12.20
C HIS A 212 -19.17 -9.40 13.22
N VAL A 213 -17.91 -9.39 12.79
CA VAL A 213 -16.75 -9.39 13.69
C VAL A 213 -16.07 -8.02 13.69
N PRO A 214 -15.53 -7.55 14.84
CA PRO A 214 -14.73 -6.34 14.89
C PRO A 214 -13.50 -6.44 14.00
N ARG A 215 -13.06 -5.28 13.51
CA ARG A 215 -11.95 -5.17 12.57
C ARG A 215 -10.93 -4.16 13.10
N VAL A 216 -9.65 -4.50 12.96
CA VAL A 216 -8.53 -3.60 13.25
C VAL A 216 -7.73 -3.44 11.97
N ALA A 217 -7.59 -2.21 11.48
CA ALA A 217 -6.68 -1.92 10.37
C ALA A 217 -5.32 -1.48 10.91
N ILE A 218 -4.23 -1.88 10.24
CA ILE A 218 -2.85 -1.62 10.67
C ILE A 218 -2.07 -1.14 9.44
N GLU A 219 -1.70 0.14 9.42
CA GLU A 219 -0.95 0.74 8.33
C GLU A 219 -0.15 1.95 8.85
N ALA A 220 1.12 2.07 8.47
CA ALA A 220 1.96 3.22 8.79
C ALA A 220 1.61 4.46 7.96
N ALA A 221 0.34 4.89 8.04
CA ALA A 221 -0.25 6.03 7.35
C ALA A 221 -1.42 6.62 8.16
N HIS A 222 -2.04 7.69 7.65
CA HIS A 222 -3.17 8.35 8.29
C HIS A 222 -4.40 7.42 8.42
N PRO A 223 -5.02 7.31 9.62
CA PRO A 223 -5.99 6.25 9.92
C PRO A 223 -7.36 6.41 9.24
N ASP A 224 -7.76 7.64 8.91
CA ASP A 224 -9.15 7.92 8.50
C ASP A 224 -9.66 7.13 7.30
N PHE A 225 -8.80 6.85 6.31
CA PHE A 225 -9.21 6.09 5.12
C PHE A 225 -9.72 4.68 5.50
N TRP A 226 -9.14 4.06 6.52
CA TRP A 226 -9.50 2.73 6.97
C TRP A 226 -10.87 2.65 7.62
N ARG A 227 -11.47 3.78 8.03
CA ARG A 227 -12.85 3.81 8.56
C ARG A 227 -13.89 3.26 7.60
N LYS A 228 -13.61 3.31 6.29
CA LYS A 228 -14.39 2.63 5.25
C LYS A 228 -14.52 1.11 5.48
N TYR A 229 -13.49 0.47 5.99
CA TYR A 229 -13.42 -0.99 6.17
C TYR A 229 -13.71 -1.43 7.60
N VAL A 230 -13.23 -0.67 8.59
CA VAL A 230 -13.40 -1.02 10.01
C VAL A 230 -14.68 -0.47 10.63
N GLY A 231 -15.31 0.51 9.97
CA GLY A 231 -16.55 1.15 10.44
C GLY A 231 -16.33 2.01 11.69
N LEU A 232 -17.46 2.36 12.34
CA LEU A 232 -17.47 3.19 13.55
C LEU A 232 -17.03 2.42 14.80
N HIS A 233 -17.17 1.10 14.80
CA HIS A 233 -16.91 0.23 15.96
C HIS A 233 -15.58 -0.52 15.87
N GLY A 234 -14.88 -0.43 14.73
CA GLY A 234 -13.53 -0.98 14.59
C GLY A 234 -12.45 0.02 15.03
N ALA A 235 -11.20 -0.43 14.97
CA ALA A 235 -10.03 0.38 15.32
C ALA A 235 -9.04 0.48 14.15
N VAL A 236 -8.17 1.49 14.21
CA VAL A 236 -7.09 1.67 13.25
C VAL A 236 -5.82 1.98 14.04
N ILE A 237 -4.76 1.22 13.80
CA ILE A 237 -3.40 1.50 14.26
C ILE A 237 -2.69 2.16 13.08
N GLY A 238 -2.54 3.47 13.18
CA GLY A 238 -1.90 4.31 12.18
C GLY A 238 -1.22 5.50 12.83
N ILE A 239 -0.80 6.45 12.02
CA ILE A 239 -0.13 7.68 12.45
C ILE A 239 -0.91 8.89 11.92
N ASP A 240 -1.41 9.75 12.80
CA ASP A 240 -2.26 10.91 12.49
C ASP A 240 -1.56 12.27 12.67
N ARG A 241 -0.24 12.23 12.84
CA ARG A 241 0.65 13.39 12.98
C ARG A 241 1.91 13.18 12.15
N PHE A 242 2.71 14.23 11.99
CA PHE A 242 4.04 14.07 11.40
C PHE A 242 4.92 13.12 12.25
N GLY A 243 5.84 12.45 11.56
CA GLY A 243 6.82 11.58 12.19
C GLY A 243 7.95 12.37 12.88
N GLU A 244 9.06 11.68 13.15
CA GLU A 244 10.22 12.24 13.85
C GLU A 244 11.52 11.74 13.19
N SER A 245 12.62 12.45 13.42
CA SER A 245 13.95 12.03 12.94
C SER A 245 14.58 11.06 13.92
N ALA A 246 14.43 9.75 13.68
CA ALA A 246 15.07 8.69 14.46
C ALA A 246 15.19 7.40 13.63
N PRO A 247 15.97 6.38 14.07
CA PRO A 247 16.00 5.07 13.42
C PRO A 247 14.61 4.43 13.32
N ALA A 248 14.29 3.81 12.18
CA ALA A 248 12.96 3.30 11.87
C ALA A 248 12.34 2.41 12.97
N GLY A 249 13.14 1.52 13.57
CA GLY A 249 12.65 0.64 14.66
C GLY A 249 12.15 1.42 15.88
N GLN A 250 12.84 2.51 16.26
CA GLN A 250 12.41 3.37 17.37
C GLN A 250 11.14 4.15 16.99
N LEU A 251 11.01 4.58 15.73
CA LEU A 251 9.80 5.24 15.24
C LEU A 251 8.59 4.30 15.29
N PHE A 252 8.72 3.07 14.78
CA PHE A 252 7.63 2.09 14.83
C PHE A 252 7.20 1.79 16.28
N GLU A 253 8.15 1.66 17.22
CA GLU A 253 7.84 1.50 18.64
C GLU A 253 7.13 2.74 19.21
N MET A 254 7.68 3.93 18.98
CA MET A 254 7.14 5.22 19.45
C MET A 254 5.70 5.45 18.97
N PHE A 255 5.42 5.16 17.70
CA PHE A 255 4.10 5.33 17.10
C PHE A 255 3.16 4.12 17.33
N GLY A 256 3.56 3.15 18.14
CA GLY A 256 2.69 2.07 18.59
C GLY A 256 2.48 0.95 17.56
N PHE A 257 3.34 0.81 16.57
CA PHE A 257 3.35 -0.35 15.65
C PHE A 257 4.06 -1.53 16.29
N THR A 258 3.47 -2.03 17.38
CA THR A 258 3.99 -3.15 18.17
C THR A 258 2.96 -4.24 18.30
N VAL A 259 3.42 -5.48 18.42
CA VAL A 259 2.54 -6.65 18.63
C VAL A 259 1.65 -6.43 19.85
N ALA A 260 2.21 -5.89 20.94
CA ALA A 260 1.48 -5.60 22.16
C ALA A 260 0.31 -4.63 21.93
N ASN A 261 0.52 -3.55 21.16
CA ASN A 261 -0.54 -2.59 20.87
C ASN A 261 -1.64 -3.19 19.99
N VAL A 262 -1.29 -3.98 18.97
CA VAL A 262 -2.27 -4.68 18.12
C VAL A 262 -3.13 -5.64 18.95
N VAL A 263 -2.51 -6.43 19.82
CA VAL A 263 -3.20 -7.36 20.72
C VAL A 263 -4.13 -6.61 21.68
N ALA A 264 -3.64 -5.56 22.34
CA ALA A 264 -4.42 -4.77 23.29
C ALA A 264 -5.62 -4.09 22.62
N THR A 265 -5.40 -3.47 21.45
CA THR A 265 -6.45 -2.83 20.65
C THR A 265 -7.51 -3.84 20.23
N THR A 266 -7.11 -5.02 19.78
CA THR A 266 -8.05 -6.07 19.36
C THR A 266 -8.88 -6.58 20.54
N LYS A 267 -8.27 -6.83 21.70
CA LYS A 267 -8.97 -7.26 22.92
C LYS A 267 -9.99 -6.23 23.40
N ALA A 268 -9.68 -4.94 23.30
CA ALA A 268 -10.60 -3.88 23.69
C ALA A 268 -11.89 -3.88 22.85
N LEU A 269 -11.85 -4.38 21.61
CA LEU A 269 -13.04 -4.52 20.75
C LEU A 269 -13.84 -5.80 21.01
N LEU A 270 -13.28 -6.76 21.75
CA LEU A 270 -13.91 -8.04 22.09
C LEU A 270 -14.58 -8.03 23.47
N ALA A 271 -14.29 -7.02 24.28
CA ALA A 271 -14.89 -6.80 25.60
C ALA A 271 -16.27 -6.15 25.50
#